data_AF-A0A7W9J8U3-F1
#
_entry.id   AF-A0A7W9J8U3-F1
#
_cell.length_a   1.000
_cell.length_b   1.000
_cell.length_c   1.000
_cell.angle_alpha   90.00
_cell.angle_beta   90.00
_cell.angle_gamma   90.00
#
_symmetry.space_group_name_H-M   'P 1'
#
loop_
_entity.id
_entity.type
_entity.pdbx_description
1 polymer ?
#
loop_
_entity_poly.entity_id
_entity_poly.type
_entity_poly.pdbx_seq_one_letter_code
_entity_poly.pdbx_strand_id
1 'polypeptide(L)'
;MFFQRPLVRAYVDETGDRGTTAKASRYFAMVAVVIADEDDPALRSAISTCRTQLSVPSGKPLHWSEHVKRFPRRQYVAGRLAAVPGVVLNYVVVEKAAVPAHAGLKTDQVLFYNYVAGLVVERMLLTAAEWPGGARDVVASFGHVRGFPHQQTLE
;
A
#
# COMPACT_ATOMS: atom_id res chain seq x y z
N MET A 1 -9.56 -19.53 -10.29
CA MET A 1 -10.38 -18.57 -9.51
C MET A 1 -11.33 -17.92 -10.50
N PHE A 2 -12.65 -18.00 -10.26
CA PHE A 2 -13.65 -17.39 -11.14
C PHE A 2 -14.16 -16.11 -10.49
N PHE A 3 -13.88 -14.98 -11.12
CA PHE A 3 -14.42 -13.69 -10.71
C PHE A 3 -15.79 -13.49 -11.36
N GLN A 4 -16.73 -12.96 -10.60
CA GLN A 4 -18.12 -12.77 -11.07
C GLN A 4 -18.38 -11.34 -11.54
N ARG A 5 -17.48 -10.41 -11.19
CA ARG A 5 -17.58 -8.98 -11.49
C ARG A 5 -16.28 -8.46 -12.11
N PRO A 6 -16.31 -7.27 -12.73
CA PRO A 6 -15.08 -6.55 -13.06
C PRO A 6 -14.18 -6.39 -11.83
N LEU A 7 -12.89 -6.21 -12.07
CA LEU A 7 -11.89 -6.22 -11.01
C LEU A 7 -11.45 -4.82 -10.60
N VAL A 8 -10.99 -4.72 -9.36
CA VAL A 8 -10.03 -3.70 -8.93
C VAL A 8 -8.74 -4.38 -8.46
N ARG A 9 -7.61 -3.75 -8.75
CA ARG A 9 -6.30 -4.10 -8.21
C ARG A 9 -6.05 -3.27 -6.97
N ALA A 10 -5.60 -3.91 -5.90
CA ALA A 10 -5.22 -3.24 -4.68
C ALA A 10 -3.77 -3.56 -4.31
N TYR A 11 -2.91 -2.55 -4.26
CA TYR A 11 -1.51 -2.67 -3.87
C TYR A 11 -1.32 -2.10 -2.48
N VAL A 12 -0.98 -2.96 -1.51
CA VAL A 12 -0.88 -2.59 -0.10
C VAL A 12 0.58 -2.45 0.31
N ASP A 13 0.95 -1.33 0.93
CA ASP A 13 2.27 -1.14 1.52
C ASP A 13 2.19 -0.44 2.88
N GLU A 14 3.27 -0.49 3.65
CA GLU A 14 3.35 0.04 5.01
C GLU A 14 4.30 1.24 5.12
N THR A 15 4.03 2.09 6.10
CA THR A 15 4.93 3.17 6.48
C THR A 15 4.98 3.34 7.99
N GLY A 16 6.17 3.66 8.50
CA GLY A 16 6.48 3.58 9.92
C GLY A 16 6.89 2.18 10.34
N ASP A 17 7.51 2.10 11.50
CA ASP A 17 7.85 0.84 12.16
C ASP A 17 6.77 0.47 13.19
N ARG A 18 6.65 -0.83 13.44
CA ARG A 18 5.68 -1.40 14.39
C ARG A 18 6.14 -1.27 15.86
N GLY A 19 7.41 -0.93 16.09
CA GLY A 19 8.01 -0.84 17.41
C GLY A 19 7.41 0.27 18.27
N THR A 20 7.62 0.18 19.58
CA THR A 20 7.09 1.13 20.58
C THR A 20 8.19 1.92 21.31
N THR A 21 9.45 1.74 20.90
CA THR A 21 10.59 2.44 21.50
C THR A 21 10.56 3.93 21.21
N ALA A 22 11.32 4.74 21.97
CA ALA A 22 11.43 6.18 21.72
C ALA A 22 12.01 6.54 20.33
N LYS A 23 12.71 5.60 19.68
CA LYS A 23 13.24 5.77 18.30
C LYS A 23 12.25 5.32 17.24
N ALA A 24 11.15 4.70 17.63
CA ALA A 24 10.09 4.31 16.73
C ALA A 24 9.35 5.55 16.20
N SER A 25 8.90 5.47 14.97
CA SER A 25 7.91 6.37 14.37
C SER A 25 6.73 6.60 15.32
N ARG A 26 6.11 7.78 15.31
CA ARG A 26 4.91 8.05 16.12
C ARG A 26 3.68 7.29 15.59
N TYR A 27 3.58 7.22 14.27
CA TYR A 27 2.48 6.60 13.55
C TYR A 27 2.98 5.37 12.81
N PHE A 28 2.11 4.37 12.74
CA PHE A 28 2.20 3.29 11.78
C PHE A 28 1.00 3.43 10.84
N ALA A 29 1.20 3.23 9.55
CA ALA A 29 0.11 3.22 8.61
C ALA A 29 0.29 2.14 7.55
N MET A 30 -0.82 1.61 7.08
CA MET A 30 -0.89 0.82 5.87
C MET A 30 -1.78 1.54 4.86
N VAL A 31 -1.39 1.44 3.59
CA VAL A 31 -2.06 2.12 2.49
C VAL A 31 -2.35 1.11 1.42
N ALA A 32 -3.59 1.04 0.97
CA ALA A 32 -3.94 0.37 -0.27
C ALA A 32 -4.16 1.38 -1.40
N VAL A 33 -3.40 1.25 -2.48
CA VAL A 33 -3.67 1.90 -3.75
C VAL A 33 -4.64 1.01 -4.52
N VAL A 34 -5.88 1.47 -4.69
CA VAL A 34 -6.94 0.75 -5.40
C VAL A 34 -7.19 1.41 -6.75
N ILE A 35 -7.23 0.62 -7.81
CA ILE A 35 -7.46 1.07 -9.18
C ILE A 35 -8.29 0.04 -9.94
N ALA A 36 -9.10 0.48 -10.90
CA ALA A 36 -9.77 -0.42 -11.82
C ALA A 36 -8.74 -1.26 -12.59
N ASP A 37 -9.02 -2.55 -12.82
CA ASP A 37 -8.08 -3.44 -13.51
C ASP A 37 -7.77 -2.97 -14.94
N GLU A 38 -8.76 -2.41 -15.62
CA GLU A 38 -8.62 -1.80 -16.94
C GLU A 38 -7.68 -0.57 -16.96
N ASP A 39 -7.51 0.11 -15.82
CA ASP A 39 -6.66 1.30 -15.67
C ASP A 39 -5.25 0.97 -15.10
N ASP A 40 -5.03 -0.26 -14.61
CA ASP A 40 -3.73 -0.71 -14.10
C ASP A 40 -2.56 -0.53 -15.11
N PRO A 41 -2.74 -0.75 -16.43
CA PRO A 41 -1.70 -0.45 -17.41
C PRO A 41 -1.25 1.01 -17.41
N ALA A 42 -2.16 1.96 -17.16
CA ALA A 42 -1.83 3.39 -17.09
C ALA A 42 -0.96 3.70 -15.87
N LEU A 43 -1.28 3.11 -14.72
CA LEU A 43 -0.47 3.20 -13.51
C LEU A 43 0.95 2.63 -13.73
N ARG A 44 1.04 1.45 -14.33
CA ARG A 44 2.34 0.82 -14.65
C ARG A 44 3.16 1.66 -15.63
N SER A 45 2.50 2.25 -16.63
CA SER A 45 3.13 3.17 -17.58
C SER A 45 3.68 4.43 -16.90
N ALA A 46 2.92 5.01 -15.96
CA ALA A 46 3.38 6.15 -15.17
C ALA A 46 4.62 5.80 -14.32
N ILE A 47 4.61 4.65 -13.64
CA ILE A 47 5.77 4.15 -12.87
C ILE A 47 6.98 3.91 -13.79
N SER A 48 6.77 3.27 -14.95
CA SER A 48 7.83 3.04 -15.94
C SER A 48 8.47 4.36 -16.40
N THR A 49 7.65 5.36 -16.71
CA THR A 49 8.13 6.70 -17.08
C THR A 49 8.96 7.32 -15.95
N CYS A 50 8.50 7.21 -14.69
CA CYS A 50 9.27 7.68 -13.55
C CYS A 50 10.62 6.96 -13.41
N ARG A 51 10.67 5.65 -13.64
CA ARG A 51 11.91 4.87 -13.59
C ARG A 51 12.91 5.35 -14.65
N THR A 52 12.47 5.54 -15.88
CA THR A 52 13.31 6.04 -16.97
C THR A 52 13.82 7.45 -16.68
N GLN A 53 12.92 8.36 -16.28
CA GLN A 53 13.29 9.75 -16.01
C GLN A 53 14.27 9.90 -14.84
N LEU A 54 14.16 9.04 -13.83
CA LEU A 54 15.04 9.04 -12.66
C LEU A 54 16.28 8.14 -12.83
N SER A 55 16.46 7.56 -14.02
CA SER A 55 17.56 6.64 -14.36
C SER A 55 17.69 5.49 -13.37
N VAL A 56 16.56 4.92 -12.96
CA VAL A 56 16.53 3.73 -12.10
C VAL A 56 17.14 2.55 -12.87
N PRO A 57 18.14 1.83 -12.31
CA PRO A 57 18.76 0.70 -13.00
C PRO A 57 17.76 -0.38 -13.40
N SER A 58 18.04 -1.04 -14.54
CA SER A 58 17.25 -2.20 -14.96
C SER A 58 17.24 -3.28 -13.87
N GLY A 59 16.11 -3.95 -13.68
CA GLY A 59 15.92 -4.96 -12.64
C GLY A 59 15.73 -4.41 -11.21
N LYS A 60 15.95 -3.12 -10.94
CA LYS A 60 15.68 -2.52 -9.61
C LYS A 60 14.31 -1.88 -9.53
N PRO A 61 13.55 -2.03 -8.42
CA PRO A 61 12.30 -1.30 -8.22
C PRO A 61 12.57 0.20 -7.98
N LEU A 62 11.55 1.04 -8.25
CA LEU A 62 11.59 2.46 -7.91
C LEU A 62 11.50 2.64 -6.39
N HIS A 63 12.64 2.73 -5.72
CA HIS A 63 12.70 2.92 -4.26
C HIS A 63 12.66 4.40 -3.85
N TRP A 64 11.81 4.75 -2.88
CA TRP A 64 11.59 6.15 -2.48
C TRP A 64 12.82 6.81 -1.86
N SER A 65 13.54 6.10 -0.98
CA SER A 65 14.73 6.65 -0.31
C SER A 65 15.97 6.71 -1.20
N GLU A 66 16.06 5.84 -2.21
CA GLU A 66 17.23 5.76 -3.10
C GLU A 66 17.06 6.70 -4.30
N HIS A 67 15.91 6.63 -4.96
CA HIS A 67 15.69 7.32 -6.24
C HIS A 67 14.90 8.63 -6.07
N VAL A 68 14.03 8.72 -5.07
CA VAL A 68 13.03 9.80 -4.90
C VAL A 68 13.28 10.65 -3.64
N LYS A 69 14.51 10.67 -3.10
CA LYS A 69 14.81 11.34 -1.83
C LYS A 69 14.65 12.86 -1.87
N ARG A 70 15.01 13.50 -3.00
CA ARG A 70 15.05 14.96 -3.16
C ARG A 70 13.67 15.52 -3.49
N PHE A 71 13.35 16.71 -2.97
CA PHE A 71 12.04 17.34 -3.14
C PHE A 71 11.57 17.45 -4.60
N PRO A 72 12.37 17.90 -5.58
CA PRO A 72 11.92 17.96 -6.97
C PRO A 72 11.56 16.59 -7.56
N ARG A 73 12.28 15.53 -7.14
CA ARG A 73 11.98 14.16 -7.57
C ARG A 73 10.69 13.65 -6.94
N ARG A 74 10.41 14.00 -5.67
CA ARG A 74 9.14 13.68 -5.01
C ARG A 74 7.97 14.35 -5.72
N GLN A 75 8.09 15.65 -6.00
CA GLN A 75 7.06 16.38 -6.73
C GLN A 75 6.81 15.77 -8.11
N TYR A 76 7.88 15.44 -8.85
CA TYR A 76 7.76 14.80 -10.15
C TYR A 76 7.02 13.47 -10.06
N VAL A 77 7.45 12.54 -9.19
CA VAL A 77 6.81 11.23 -9.06
C VAL A 77 5.37 11.36 -8.57
N ALA A 78 5.12 12.15 -7.53
CA ALA A 78 3.78 12.35 -7.00
C ALA A 78 2.84 12.96 -8.05
N GLY A 79 3.29 13.96 -8.82
CA GLY A 79 2.50 14.57 -9.89
C GLY A 79 2.17 13.59 -11.01
N ARG A 80 3.11 12.71 -11.39
CA ARG A 80 2.87 11.67 -12.40
C ARG A 80 1.86 10.61 -11.93
N LEU A 81 1.94 10.21 -10.66
CA LEU A 81 1.00 9.24 -10.09
C LEU A 81 -0.39 9.84 -9.86
N ALA A 82 -0.47 11.11 -9.45
CA ALA A 82 -1.74 11.82 -9.27
C ALA A 82 -2.51 12.06 -10.58
N ALA A 83 -1.81 12.04 -11.72
CA ALA A 83 -2.42 12.15 -13.04
C ALA A 83 -3.01 10.82 -13.55
N VAL A 84 -2.81 9.71 -12.84
CA VAL A 84 -3.41 8.42 -13.20
C VAL A 84 -4.90 8.46 -12.81
N PRO A 85 -5.83 8.25 -13.75
CA PRO A 85 -7.26 8.31 -13.45
C PRO A 85 -7.68 7.16 -12.53
N GLY A 86 -8.75 7.39 -11.76
CA GLY A 86 -9.42 6.32 -11.01
C GLY A 86 -8.62 5.72 -9.85
N VAL A 87 -7.49 6.33 -9.44
CA VAL A 87 -6.75 5.89 -8.25
C VAL A 87 -7.49 6.32 -6.98
N VAL A 88 -7.77 5.35 -6.11
CA VAL A 88 -8.31 5.56 -4.76
C VAL A 88 -7.29 5.11 -3.74
N LEU A 89 -7.08 5.90 -2.69
CA LEU A 89 -6.17 5.57 -1.60
C LEU A 89 -6.95 5.25 -0.33
N ASN A 90 -6.77 4.04 0.19
CA ASN A 90 -7.28 3.64 1.50
C ASN A 90 -6.17 3.70 2.52
N TYR A 91 -6.22 4.70 3.41
CA TYR A 91 -5.28 4.84 4.52
C TYR A 91 -5.88 4.31 5.81
N VAL A 92 -5.16 3.41 6.47
CA VAL A 92 -5.39 3.07 7.89
C VAL A 92 -4.18 3.57 8.67
N VAL A 93 -4.41 4.57 9.52
CA VAL A 93 -3.36 5.22 10.31
C VAL A 93 -3.59 4.93 11.78
N VAL A 94 -2.55 4.47 12.47
CA VAL A 94 -2.56 4.21 13.91
C VAL A 94 -1.59 5.15 14.61
N GLU A 95 -2.12 5.97 15.52
CA GLU A 95 -1.31 6.65 16.51
C GLU A 95 -0.93 5.68 17.63
N LYS A 96 0.33 5.25 17.69
CA LYS A 96 0.76 4.21 18.64
C LYS A 96 0.59 4.61 20.10
N ALA A 97 0.65 5.92 20.40
CA ALA A 97 0.42 6.44 21.74
C ALA A 97 -1.04 6.22 22.20
N ALA A 98 -2.00 6.34 21.29
CA ALA A 98 -3.44 6.22 21.56
C ALA A 98 -3.92 4.78 21.76
N VAL A 99 -3.10 3.78 21.39
CA VAL A 99 -3.45 2.37 21.58
C VAL A 99 -3.50 2.04 23.09
N PRO A 100 -4.64 1.57 23.63
CA PRO A 100 -4.75 1.25 25.05
C PRO A 100 -3.77 0.14 25.46
N ALA A 101 -3.17 0.26 26.65
CA ALA A 101 -2.19 -0.73 27.12
C ALA A 101 -2.78 -2.14 27.27
N HIS A 102 -4.07 -2.23 27.63
CA HIS A 102 -4.78 -3.50 27.81
C HIS A 102 -5.21 -4.18 26.49
N ALA A 103 -5.00 -3.54 25.33
CA ALA A 103 -5.42 -4.09 24.04
C ALA A 103 -4.49 -5.21 23.52
N GLY A 104 -3.34 -5.47 24.16
CA GLY A 104 -2.33 -6.44 23.71
C GLY A 104 -1.54 -6.02 22.44
N LEU A 105 -2.07 -5.06 21.68
CA LEU A 105 -1.51 -4.55 20.42
C LEU A 105 -0.13 -3.87 20.57
N LYS A 106 0.24 -3.38 21.75
CA LYS A 106 1.56 -2.75 21.98
C LYS A 106 2.69 -3.77 22.17
N THR A 107 2.34 -4.97 22.63
CA THR A 107 3.30 -6.02 23.01
C THR A 107 3.38 -7.13 21.98
N ASP A 108 2.32 -7.34 21.19
CA ASP A 108 2.29 -8.32 20.12
C ASP A 108 2.29 -7.63 18.75
N GLN A 109 3.46 -7.67 18.10
CA GLN A 109 3.72 -7.03 16.81
C GLN A 109 3.02 -7.74 15.63
N VAL A 110 2.76 -9.05 15.76
CA VAL A 110 2.03 -9.84 14.75
C VAL A 110 0.55 -9.52 14.85
N LEU A 111 0.00 -9.52 16.07
CA LEU A 111 -1.39 -9.12 16.30
C LEU A 111 -1.64 -7.67 15.83
N PHE A 112 -0.73 -6.74 16.17
CA PHE A 112 -0.81 -5.37 15.69
C PHE A 112 -0.85 -5.27 14.16
N TYR A 113 0.09 -5.95 13.48
CA TYR A 113 0.14 -5.95 12.02
C TYR A 113 -1.16 -6.52 11.42
N ASN A 114 -1.60 -7.70 11.88
CA ASN A 114 -2.79 -8.36 11.37
C ASN A 114 -4.07 -7.56 11.63
N TYR A 115 -4.16 -6.88 12.77
CA TYR A 115 -5.27 -5.98 13.08
C TYR A 115 -5.34 -4.83 12.07
N VAL A 116 -4.23 -4.14 11.82
CA VAL A 116 -4.18 -3.03 10.85
C VAL A 116 -4.41 -3.54 9.42
N ALA A 117 -3.83 -4.69 9.05
CA ALA A 117 -4.05 -5.30 7.75
C ALA A 117 -5.53 -5.68 7.53
N GLY A 118 -6.19 -6.23 8.55
CA GLY A 118 -7.62 -6.54 8.50
C GLY A 118 -8.47 -5.29 8.26
N LEU A 119 -8.15 -4.18 8.94
CA LEU A 119 -8.81 -2.90 8.68
C LEU A 119 -8.60 -2.42 7.24
N VAL A 120 -7.38 -2.54 6.69
CA VAL A 120 -7.13 -2.17 5.28
C VAL A 120 -7.95 -3.05 4.33
N VAL A 121 -8.02 -4.36 4.59
CA VAL A 121 -8.87 -5.28 3.80
C VAL A 121 -10.32 -4.84 3.82
N GLU A 122 -10.87 -4.51 4.98
CA GLU A 122 -12.23 -3.99 5.11
C GLU A 122 -12.41 -2.70 4.27
N ARG A 123 -11.46 -1.75 4.35
CA ARG A 123 -11.53 -0.50 3.55
C ARG A 123 -11.47 -0.75 2.05
N MET A 124 -10.64 -1.70 1.59
CA MET A 124 -10.57 -2.09 0.18
C MET A 124 -11.87 -2.73 -0.31
N LEU A 125 -12.47 -3.60 0.51
CA LEU A 125 -13.75 -4.25 0.18
C LEU A 125 -14.89 -3.23 0.10
N LEU A 126 -14.94 -2.26 1.02
CA LEU A 126 -15.90 -1.16 0.96
C LEU A 126 -15.70 -0.31 -0.30
N THR A 127 -14.45 0.04 -0.62
CA THR A 127 -14.12 0.77 -1.87
C THR A 127 -14.61 0.03 -3.11
N ALA A 128 -14.43 -1.29 -3.15
CA ALA A 128 -14.85 -2.11 -4.29
C ALA A 128 -16.37 -2.30 -4.37
N ALA A 129 -17.06 -2.37 -3.22
CA ALA A 129 -18.51 -2.45 -3.16
C ALA A 129 -19.20 -1.18 -3.68
N GLU A 130 -18.59 -0.01 -3.41
CA GLU A 130 -19.10 1.30 -3.80
C GLU A 130 -18.41 1.87 -5.07
N TRP A 131 -17.75 1.01 -5.85
CA TRP A 131 -16.98 1.48 -7.00
C TRP A 131 -17.88 2.15 -8.06
N PRO A 132 -17.45 3.27 -8.68
CA PRO A 132 -18.19 3.89 -9.76
C PRO A 132 -18.47 2.92 -10.92
N GLY A 133 -19.74 2.79 -11.30
CA GLY A 133 -20.17 1.81 -12.31
C GLY A 133 -20.57 0.43 -11.74
N GLY A 134 -20.53 0.25 -10.42
CA GLY A 134 -21.04 -0.92 -9.72
C GLY A 134 -19.97 -1.70 -8.97
N ALA A 135 -20.42 -2.59 -8.08
CA ALA A 135 -19.54 -3.39 -7.24
C ALA A 135 -18.54 -4.23 -8.05
N ARG A 136 -17.33 -4.38 -7.51
CA ARG A 136 -16.21 -5.11 -8.13
C ARG A 136 -15.60 -6.13 -7.20
N ASP A 137 -14.92 -7.13 -7.78
CA ASP A 137 -14.12 -8.08 -7.02
C ASP A 137 -12.70 -7.54 -6.83
N VAL A 138 -12.07 -7.81 -5.67
CA VAL A 138 -10.75 -7.28 -5.32
C VAL A 138 -9.65 -8.32 -5.55
N VAL A 139 -8.58 -7.92 -6.23
CA VAL A 139 -7.31 -8.66 -6.22
C VAL A 139 -6.27 -7.85 -5.47
N ALA A 140 -5.94 -8.29 -4.26
CA ALA A 140 -4.99 -7.61 -3.38
C ALA A 140 -3.58 -8.19 -3.53
N SER A 141 -2.58 -7.31 -3.47
CA SER A 141 -1.16 -7.64 -3.43
C SER A 141 -0.52 -6.87 -2.28
N PHE A 142 -0.03 -7.58 -1.28
CA PHE A 142 0.68 -6.99 -0.16
C PHE A 142 2.17 -6.89 -0.47
N GLY A 143 2.76 -5.73 -0.22
CA GLY A 143 4.18 -5.48 -0.32
C GLY A 143 4.98 -6.43 0.58
N HIS A 144 6.25 -6.60 0.27
CA HIS A 144 7.13 -7.51 0.99
C HIS A 144 7.39 -6.99 2.41
N VAL A 145 6.63 -7.48 3.38
CA VAL A 145 6.75 -7.08 4.79
C VAL A 145 8.07 -7.58 5.36
N ARG A 146 8.93 -6.67 5.82
CA ARG A 146 10.21 -7.06 6.41
C ARG A 146 9.97 -7.86 7.70
N GLY A 147 10.51 -9.07 7.77
CA GLY A 147 10.38 -9.96 8.94
C GLY A 147 9.15 -10.88 8.93
N PHE A 148 8.38 -10.91 7.84
CA PHE A 148 7.44 -12.01 7.57
C PHE A 148 8.13 -13.10 6.72
N PRO A 149 7.97 -14.39 7.05
CA PRO A 149 8.51 -15.48 6.25
C PRO A 149 7.69 -15.69 4.97
N HIS A 150 8.01 -14.92 3.91
CA HIS A 150 7.32 -14.97 2.62
C HIS A 150 7.57 -16.25 1.80
N GLN A 151 8.50 -17.11 2.25
CA GLN A 151 8.74 -18.43 1.63
C GLN A 151 7.57 -19.40 1.83
N GLN A 152 6.71 -19.20 2.84
CA GLN A 152 5.55 -20.06 3.11
C GLN A 152 4.28 -19.62 2.37
N THR A 153 4.30 -18.49 1.68
CA THR A 153 3.13 -17.90 0.98
C THR A 153 3.26 -17.97 -0.55
N LEU A 154 4.28 -18.68 -1.05
CA LEU A 154 4.53 -18.92 -2.49
C LEU A 154 4.34 -20.40 -2.89
N GLU A 155 3.86 -21.24 -1.98
CA GLU A 155 3.29 -22.57 -2.28
C GLU A 155 1.77 -22.46 -2.41
#